data_AF-A0ABD4KX25-F1
#
_entry.id   AF-A0ABD4KX25-F1
#
_cell.length_a   1.000
_cell.length_b   1.000
_cell.length_c   1.000
_cell.angle_alpha   90.00
_cell.angle_beta   90.00
_cell.angle_gamma   90.00
#
_symmetry.space_group_name_H-M   'P 1'
#
loop_
_entity.id
_entity.type
_entity.pdbx_description
1 polymer ?
#
loop_
_entity_poly.entity_id
_entity_poly.type
_entity_poly.pdbx_seq_one_letter_code
_entity_poly.pdbx_strand_id
1 'polypeptide(L)'
;MISRNKETVFLTRFEAKRNNNWVDIFDADMHFNYLPRVGDIINVDSCLMKVLVVEYDYKYQFNPTIRVEELGHIEEYFRNHL
;
A
#
# COMPACT_ATOMS: atom_id res chain seq x y z
N MET A 1 -19.61 15.32 -2.01
CA MET A 1 -19.43 14.71 -3.35
C MET A 1 -17.98 14.98 -3.76
N ILE A 2 -17.09 13.99 -3.62
CA ILE A 2 -15.67 14.14 -4.00
C ILE A 2 -15.56 13.77 -5.48
N SER A 3 -15.27 14.77 -6.30
CA SER A 3 -14.93 14.60 -7.71
C SER A 3 -13.67 13.74 -7.82
N ARG A 4 -13.80 12.53 -8.35
CA ARG A 4 -12.67 11.67 -8.72
C ARG A 4 -12.18 12.11 -10.09
N ASN A 5 -11.11 12.90 -10.14
CA ASN A 5 -10.37 13.12 -11.37
C ASN A 5 -9.81 11.78 -11.84
N LYS A 6 -10.04 11.43 -13.10
CA LYS A 6 -9.57 10.20 -13.76
C LYS A 6 -8.04 10.13 -13.94
N GLU A 7 -7.28 11.03 -13.32
CA GLU A 7 -5.87 11.30 -13.64
C GLU A 7 -4.92 11.36 -12.43
N THR A 8 -5.42 11.16 -11.21
CA THR A 8 -4.53 11.17 -10.04
C THR A 8 -3.87 9.82 -9.88
N VAL A 9 -2.64 9.72 -10.37
CA VAL A 9 -1.78 8.54 -10.21
C VAL A 9 -0.71 8.86 -9.17
N PHE A 10 -0.73 8.15 -8.05
CA PHE A 10 0.28 8.22 -7.00
C PHE A 10 1.38 7.19 -7.28
N LEU A 11 2.64 7.62 -7.29
CA LEU A 11 3.80 6.73 -7.24
C LEU A 11 4.07 6.39 -5.78
N THR A 12 3.78 5.16 -5.39
CA THR A 12 3.69 4.75 -3.99
C THR A 12 4.76 3.74 -3.66
N ARG A 13 5.56 4.01 -2.64
CA ARG A 13 6.46 3.03 -2.06
C ARG A 13 5.74 2.20 -1.01
N PHE A 14 5.99 0.89 -1.00
CA PHE A 14 5.49 0.03 0.07
C PHE A 14 6.62 -0.45 0.95
N GLU A 15 6.46 -0.32 2.25
CA GLU A 15 7.40 -0.82 3.24
C GLU A 15 6.72 -1.82 4.17
N ALA A 16 7.38 -2.94 4.45
CA ALA A 16 6.96 -3.87 5.49
C ALA A 16 8.02 -4.00 6.57
N LYS A 17 7.60 -4.42 7.77
CA LYS A 17 8.52 -4.60 8.89
C LYS A 17 9.27 -5.93 8.75
N ARG A 18 10.59 -5.86 8.59
CA ARG A 18 11.52 -7.00 8.56
C ARG A 18 12.65 -6.76 9.56
N ASN A 19 12.89 -7.70 10.47
CA ASN A 19 13.96 -7.58 11.48
C ASN A 19 13.94 -6.24 12.23
N ASN A 20 12.75 -5.78 12.62
CA ASN A 20 12.48 -4.46 13.24
C ASN A 20 12.73 -3.20 12.39
N ASN A 21 13.16 -3.34 11.14
CA ASN A 21 13.33 -2.22 10.21
C ASN A 21 12.19 -2.18 9.19
N TRP A 22 11.85 -0.99 8.70
CA TRP A 22 10.99 -0.83 7.54
C TRP A 22 11.84 -1.01 6.29
N VAL A 23 11.43 -1.93 5.43
CA VAL A 23 12.16 -2.29 4.21
C VAL A 23 11.19 -2.23 3.05
N ASP A 24 11.64 -1.66 1.94
CA ASP A 24 10.91 -1.67 0.67
C ASP A 24 10.69 -3.13 0.25
N ILE A 25 9.44 -3.50 -0.03
CA ILE A 25 9.08 -4.89 -0.36
C ILE A 25 8.98 -5.15 -1.86
N PHE A 26 9.00 -4.11 -2.69
CA PHE A 26 8.90 -4.26 -4.14
C PHE A 26 10.11 -3.71 -4.90
N ASP A 27 11.06 -3.07 -4.20
CA ASP A 27 12.22 -2.40 -4.78
C ASP A 27 11.83 -1.42 -5.91
N ALA A 28 10.58 -0.94 -5.90
CA ALA A 28 9.98 -0.15 -6.96
C ALA A 28 8.74 0.61 -6.45
N ASP A 29 8.51 1.78 -7.04
CA ASP A 29 7.29 2.56 -6.79
C ASP A 29 6.12 2.02 -7.63
N MET A 30 4.99 1.80 -6.97
CA MET A 30 3.76 1.28 -7.58
C MET A 30 2.80 2.40 -7.95
N HIS A 31 2.12 2.28 -9.08
CA HIS A 31 1.12 3.27 -9.51
C HIS A 31 -0.23 2.98 -8.87
N PHE A 32 -0.78 3.96 -8.16
CA PHE A 32 -2.07 3.87 -7.49
C PHE A 32 -3.01 4.99 -7.91
N ASN A 33 -4.24 4.66 -8.32
CA ASN A 33 -5.24 5.66 -8.73
C ASN A 33 -5.97 6.31 -7.54
N TYR A 34 -5.59 5.95 -6.32
CA TYR A 34 -6.14 6.46 -5.08
C TYR A 34 -5.11 6.30 -3.97
N LEU A 35 -5.21 7.10 -2.91
CA LEU A 35 -4.41 6.93 -1.70
C LEU A 35 -5.15 6.00 -0.72
N PRO A 36 -4.61 4.80 -0.40
CA PRO A 36 -5.15 3.94 0.64
C PRO A 36 -5.21 4.64 2.00
N ARG A 37 -6.09 4.20 2.89
CA ARG A 37 -6.23 4.71 4.26
C ARG A 37 -5.70 3.70 5.26
N VAL A 38 -5.30 4.18 6.43
CA VAL A 38 -4.93 3.31 7.56
C VAL A 38 -6.10 2.39 7.90
N GLY A 39 -5.82 1.09 7.99
CA GLY A 39 -6.80 0.03 8.22
C GLY A 39 -7.35 -0.63 6.96
N ASP A 40 -7.16 -0.04 5.78
CA ASP A 40 -7.57 -0.65 4.51
C ASP A 40 -6.80 -1.96 4.27
N ILE A 41 -7.47 -2.95 3.69
CA ILE A 41 -6.84 -4.13 3.13
C ILE A 41 -6.79 -3.96 1.61
N ILE A 42 -5.58 -3.96 1.07
CA ILE A 42 -5.31 -3.77 -0.36
C ILE A 42 -4.64 -5.01 -0.94
N ASN A 43 -4.86 -5.25 -2.23
CA ASN A 43 -4.17 -6.28 -2.98
C ASN A 43 -3.06 -5.62 -3.80
N VAL A 44 -1.82 -6.02 -3.55
CA VAL A 44 -0.65 -5.60 -4.33
C VAL A 44 0.07 -6.87 -4.76
N ASP A 45 0.21 -7.06 -6.07
CA ASP A 45 0.87 -8.21 -6.67
C ASP A 45 0.39 -9.57 -6.12
N SER A 46 -0.92 -9.76 -6.02
CA SER A 46 -1.56 -10.98 -5.49
C SER A 46 -1.29 -11.28 -4.01
N CYS A 47 -0.74 -10.32 -3.26
CA CYS A 47 -0.57 -10.38 -1.83
C CYS A 47 -1.51 -9.38 -1.15
N LEU A 48 -2.26 -9.86 -0.15
CA LEU A 48 -3.12 -9.01 0.65
C LEU A 48 -2.29 -8.33 1.73
N MET A 49 -2.49 -7.03 1.85
CA MET A 49 -1.70 -6.17 2.74
C MET A 49 -2.63 -5.26 3.50
N LYS A 50 -2.44 -5.19 4.82
CA LYS A 50 -3.14 -4.23 5.68
C LYS A 50 -2.31 -2.96 5.81
N VAL A 51 -2.93 -1.83 5.51
CA VAL A 51 -2.29 -0.52 5.62
C VAL A 51 -2.17 -0.12 7.09
N LEU A 52 -0.95 0.12 7.55
CA LEU A 52 -0.66 0.54 8.92
C LEU A 52 -0.44 2.05 9.02
N VAL A 53 0.32 2.61 8.06
CA VAL A 53 0.68 4.03 8.05
C VAL A 53 0.74 4.50 6.60
N VAL A 54 0.32 5.75 6.37
CA VAL A 54 0.44 6.44 5.10
C VAL A 54 1.21 7.73 5.36
N GLU A 55 2.46 7.78 4.93
CA GLU A 55 3.31 8.97 5.02
C GLU A 55 3.39 9.64 3.67
N TYR A 56 3.34 10.97 3.65
CA TYR A 56 3.37 11.75 2.43
C TYR A 56 4.07 13.07 2.70
N ASP A 57 5.07 13.36 1.87
CA ASP A 57 5.87 14.57 1.99
C ASP A 57 5.27 15.68 1.12
N TYR A 58 4.47 16.53 1.77
CA TYR A 58 3.86 17.68 1.11
C TYR A 58 4.85 18.67 0.48
N LYS A 59 6.14 18.63 0.85
CA LYS A 59 7.14 19.58 0.36
C LYS A 59 7.86 19.12 -0.90
N TYR A 60 8.00 17.81 -1.12
CA TYR A 60 8.94 17.30 -2.13
C TYR A 60 8.33 16.46 -3.26
N GLN A 61 7.17 15.81 -3.06
CA GLN A 61 6.33 15.20 -4.11
C GLN A 61 5.15 14.45 -3.48
N PHE A 62 4.05 14.29 -4.23
CA PHE A 62 2.90 13.46 -3.85
C PHE A 62 3.19 11.95 -3.97
N ASN A 63 4.41 11.50 -3.63
CA ASN A 63 4.78 10.09 -3.65
C ASN A 63 4.68 9.55 -2.22
N PRO A 64 3.56 8.90 -1.85
CA PRO A 64 3.39 8.40 -0.50
C PRO A 64 4.28 7.18 -0.24
N THR A 65 4.73 7.05 1.00
CA THR A 65 5.24 5.79 1.54
C THR A 65 4.14 5.15 2.36
N ILE A 66 3.73 3.94 1.99
CA ILE A 66 2.72 3.18 2.69
C ILE A 66 3.39 2.03 3.43
N ARG A 67 3.27 2.04 4.75
CA ARG A 67 3.73 0.93 5.59
C ARG A 67 2.61 -0.07 5.76
N VAL A 68 2.93 -1.33 5.51
CA VAL A 68 1.96 -2.42 5.45
C VAL A 68 2.35 -3.60 6.33
N GLU A 69 1.34 -4.37 6.72
CA GLU A 69 1.45 -5.72 7.24
C GLU A 69 0.98 -6.70 6.16
N GLU A 70 1.83 -7.63 5.76
CA GLU A 70 1.47 -8.69 4.82
C GLU A 70 0.55 -9.71 5.51
N LEU A 71 -0.62 -9.94 4.92
CA LEU A 71 -1.59 -10.93 5.39
C LEU A 71 -1.44 -12.29 4.67
N GLY A 72 -0.68 -12.32 3.58
CA GLY A 72 -0.42 -13.51 2.76
C GLY A 72 -0.99 -13.41 1.35
N HIS A 73 -0.70 -14.42 0.53
CA HIS A 73 -1.22 -14.49 -0.82
C HIS A 73 -2.74 -14.64 -0.84
N ILE A 74 -3.38 -14.00 -1.82
CA ILE A 74 -4.84 -13.93 -1.92
C ILE A 74 -5.50 -15.33 -1.88
N GLU A 75 -4.89 -16.32 -2.52
CA GLU A 75 -5.41 -17.69 -2.56
C GLU A 75 -5.40 -18.37 -1.19
N GLU A 76 -4.31 -18.18 -0.42
CA GLU A 76 -4.17 -18.76 0.92
C GLU A 76 -5.08 -18.04 1.93
N TYR A 77 -5.16 -16.72 1.81
CA TYR A 77 -5.99 -15.91 2.70
C TYR A 77 -7.47 -16.30 2.59
N PHE A 78 -7.99 -16.44 1.37
CA PHE A 78 -9.38 -16.85 1.15
C PHE A 78 -9.66 -18.28 1.62
N ARG A 79 -8.73 -19.23 1.42
CA ARG A 79 -8.90 -20.61 1.91
C ARG A 79 -9.00 -20.70 3.43
N ASN A 80 -8.35 -19.79 4.16
CA ASN A 80 -8.30 -19.82 5.62
C ASN A 80 -9.41 -19.00 6.30
N HIS A 81 -10.15 -18.17 5.55
CA HIS A 81 -11.14 -17.22 6.10
C HIS A 81 -12.55 -17.33 5.47
N LEU A 82 -12.74 -18.20 4.46
CA LEU A 82 -14.05 -18.60 3.93
C LEU A 82 -14.36 -20.04 4.34
#